data_AF-A0A832HLY5-F1
#
_entry.id   AF-A0A832HLY5-F1
#
_cell.length_a   1.000
_cell.length_b   1.000
_cell.length_c   1.000
_cell.angle_alpha   90.00
_cell.angle_beta   90.00
_cell.angle_gamma   90.00
#
_symmetry.space_group_name_H-M   'P 1'
#
loop_
_entity.id
_entity.type
_entity.pdbx_description
1 polymer ?
#
loop_
_entity_poly.entity_id
_entity_poly.type
_entity_poly.pdbx_seq_one_letter_code
_entity_poly.pdbx_strand_id
1 'polypeptide(L)'
;MNAKLLFKIVFIIVMLFLLVLIGLNNKQTVSFVLPPLLAKQIHQPAAIMYFAFFAVGILTGAVLSVGVGKKGGGGGKPSGGK
;
A
#
# COMPACT_ATOMS: atom_id res chain seq x y z
N MET A 1 -7.20 -20.75 -6.96
CA MET A 1 -6.96 -19.29 -6.89
C MET A 1 -6.09 -18.87 -8.06
N ASN A 2 -6.27 -17.67 -8.62
CA ASN A 2 -5.50 -17.24 -9.79
C ASN A 2 -4.02 -17.03 -9.40
N ALA A 3 -3.05 -17.53 -10.17
CA ALA A 3 -1.62 -17.48 -9.82
C ALA A 3 -1.12 -16.04 -9.59
N LYS A 4 -1.66 -15.09 -10.37
CA LYS A 4 -1.42 -13.65 -10.19
C LYS A 4 -1.87 -13.14 -8.82
N LEU A 5 -2.99 -13.63 -8.29
CA LEU A 5 -3.50 -13.24 -6.97
C LEU A 5 -2.65 -13.87 -5.86
N LEU A 6 -2.26 -15.14 -6.02
CA LEU A 6 -1.36 -15.82 -5.09
C LEU A 6 -0.02 -15.08 -4.96
N PHE A 7 0.58 -14.69 -6.08
CA PHE A 7 1.83 -13.93 -6.08
C PHE A 7 1.72 -12.60 -5.33
N LYS A 8 0.62 -11.85 -5.52
CA LYS A 8 0.37 -10.59 -4.78
C LYS A 8 0.28 -10.83 -3.27
N ILE A 9 -0.42 -11.88 -2.85
CA ILE A 9 -0.57 -12.23 -1.44
C ILE A 9 0.77 -12.62 -0.84
N VAL A 10 1.52 -13.51 -1.51
CA VAL A 10 2.87 -13.93 -1.06
C VAL A 10 3.80 -12.72 -0.96
N PHE A 11 3.78 -11.82 -1.94
CA PHE A 11 4.58 -10.60 -1.91
C PHE A 11 4.26 -9.74 -0.68
N ILE A 12 2.99 -9.50 -0.37
CA ILE A 12 2.57 -8.75 0.81
C ILE A 12 3.02 -9.44 2.10
N ILE A 13 2.87 -10.76 2.18
CA ILE A 13 3.30 -11.55 3.35
C ILE A 13 4.81 -11.43 3.57
N VAL A 14 5.61 -11.53 2.50
CA VAL A 14 7.07 -11.37 2.60
C VAL A 14 7.44 -9.97 3.09
N MET A 15 6.80 -8.92 2.55
CA MET A 15 7.04 -7.55 3.03
C MET A 15 6.69 -7.37 4.51
N LEU A 16 5.55 -7.93 4.95
CA LEU A 16 5.15 -7.91 6.36
C LEU A 16 6.12 -8.70 7.26
N PHE A 17 6.60 -9.85 6.78
CA PHE A 17 7.58 -10.64 7.51
C PHE A 17 8.91 -9.88 7.70
N LEU A 18 9.38 -9.19 6.65
CA LEU A 18 10.56 -8.32 6.76
C LEU A 18 10.34 -7.20 7.78
N LEU A 19 9.16 -6.56 7.80
CA LEU A 19 8.82 -5.55 8.82
C LEU A 19 8.88 -6.12 10.24
N VAL A 20 8.39 -7.33 10.45
CA VAL A 20 8.47 -8.03 11.75
C VAL A 20 9.94 -8.27 12.13
N LEU A 21 10.75 -8.78 11.20
CA LEU A 21 12.18 -9.02 11.46
C LEU A 21 12.93 -7.74 11.82
N ILE A 22 12.63 -6.62 11.15
CA ILE A 22 13.20 -5.31 11.48
C ILE A 22 12.76 -4.89 12.89
N GLY A 23 11.47 -5.03 13.23
CA GLY A 23 10.97 -4.72 14.57
C GLY A 23 11.63 -5.54 15.69
N LEU A 24 11.93 -6.82 15.42
CA LEU A 24 12.54 -7.73 16.39
C LEU A 24 14.05 -7.50 16.53
N ASN A 25 14.76 -7.33 15.42
CA ASN A 25 16.22 -7.36 15.40
C ASN A 25 16.86 -5.97 15.31
N ASN A 26 16.11 -4.92 14.94
CA ASN A 26 16.64 -3.57 14.71
C ASN A 26 15.91 -2.54 15.57
N LYS A 27 16.08 -2.68 16.89
CA LYS A 27 15.41 -1.84 17.90
C LYS A 27 16.03 -0.45 18.07
N GLN A 28 17.11 -0.16 17.34
CA GLN A 28 17.76 1.15 17.36
C GLN A 28 16.78 2.24 16.92
N THR A 29 16.79 3.34 17.64
CA THR A 29 16.06 4.54 17.23
C THR A 29 16.83 5.20 16.09
N VAL A 30 16.09 5.62 15.06
CA VAL A 30 16.67 6.36 13.95
C VAL A 30 16.07 7.76 13.92
N SER A 31 16.89 8.68 13.44
CA SER A 31 16.53 10.08 13.24
C SER A 31 15.69 10.23 11.98
N PHE A 32 14.41 10.51 12.13
CA PHE A 32 13.52 10.80 11.01
C PHE A 32 13.53 12.29 10.69
N VAL A 33 13.89 12.60 9.45
CA VAL A 33 13.90 13.96 8.92
C VAL A 33 13.11 13.93 7.62
N LEU A 34 11.99 14.65 7.57
CA LEU A 34 11.11 14.68 6.39
C LEU A 34 10.68 16.12 6.01
N PRO A 35 11.61 17.02 5.64
CA PRO A 35 11.24 18.35 5.13
C PRO A 35 10.54 18.20 3.77
N PRO A 36 9.52 19.02 3.44
CA PRO A 36 8.94 20.11 4.24
C PRO A 36 7.84 19.66 5.22
N LEU A 37 7.48 18.38 5.24
CA LEU A 37 6.33 17.83 5.98
C LEU A 37 6.54 17.83 7.50
N LEU A 38 7.78 17.63 7.97
CA LEU A 38 8.15 17.64 9.38
C LEU A 38 9.20 18.72 9.66
N ALA A 39 8.83 19.67 10.53
CA ALA A 39 9.71 20.76 10.96
C ALA A 39 10.72 20.34 12.05
N LYS A 40 10.46 19.23 12.76
CA LYS A 40 11.32 18.71 13.82
C LYS A 40 11.69 17.27 13.52
N GLN A 41 12.94 16.93 13.83
CA GLN A 41 13.43 15.56 13.75
C GLN A 41 12.74 14.69 14.80
N ILE A 42 12.27 13.52 14.38
CA ILE A 42 11.59 12.56 15.26
C ILE A 42 12.52 11.36 15.47
N HIS A 43 12.77 10.99 16.73
CA HIS A 43 13.53 9.80 17.07
C HIS A 43 12.58 8.66 17.43
N GLN A 44 12.54 7.62 16.60
CA GLN A 44 11.71 6.44 16.83
C GLN A 44 12.35 5.21 16.18
N PRO A 45 11.96 3.98 16.59
CA PRO A 45 12.44 2.76 15.94
C PRO A 45 12.16 2.78 14.44
N ALA A 46 13.14 2.36 13.64
CA ALA A 46 13.02 2.33 12.18
C ALA A 46 11.81 1.50 11.69
N ALA A 47 11.49 0.43 12.43
CA ALA A 47 10.32 -0.41 12.16
C ALA A 47 9.01 0.37 12.08
N ILE A 48 8.82 1.38 12.94
CA ILE A 48 7.60 2.21 12.95
C ILE A 48 7.49 3.01 11.65
N MET A 49 8.62 3.58 11.19
CA MET A 49 8.65 4.35 9.94
C MET A 49 8.35 3.46 8.74
N TYR A 50 9.04 2.33 8.62
CA TYR A 50 8.83 1.40 7.51
C TYR A 50 7.40 0.87 7.48
N PHE A 51 6.83 0.56 8.65
CA PHE A 51 5.44 0.13 8.75
C PHE A 51 4.48 1.23 8.29
N ALA A 52 4.67 2.48 8.73
CA ALA A 52 3.82 3.59 8.34
C ALA A 52 3.84 3.83 6.82
N PHE A 53 5.01 3.88 6.21
CA PHE A 53 5.14 4.06 4.75
C PHE A 53 4.57 2.88 3.97
N PHE A 54 4.80 1.65 4.44
CA PHE A 54 4.21 0.47 3.83
C PHE A 54 2.67 0.51 3.90
N ALA A 55 2.09 0.86 5.04
CA ALA A 55 0.65 0.99 5.22
C ALA A 55 0.06 2.04 4.27
N VAL A 56 0.70 3.21 4.15
CA VAL A 56 0.29 4.24 3.18
C VAL A 56 0.31 3.68 1.75
N GLY A 57 1.38 3.00 1.34
CA GLY A 57 1.48 2.38 0.01
C GLY A 57 0.39 1.33 -0.26
N ILE A 58 0.10 0.46 0.72
CA ILE A 58 -0.97 -0.53 0.63
C ILE A 58 -2.35 0.13 0.52
N LEU A 59 -2.63 1.15 1.35
CA LEU A 59 -3.89 1.89 1.31
C LEU A 59 -4.06 2.61 -0.03
N THR A 60 -3.03 3.30 -0.52
CA THR A 60 -3.03 3.92 -1.85
C THR A 60 -3.28 2.89 -2.94
N GLY A 61 -2.57 1.75 -2.92
CA GLY A 61 -2.76 0.67 -3.88
C GLY A 61 -4.18 0.08 -3.83
N ALA A 62 -4.76 -0.07 -2.65
CA ALA A 62 -6.14 -0.52 -2.46
C ALA A 62 -7.14 0.49 -3.03
N VAL A 63 -7.00 1.78 -2.70
CA VAL A 63 -7.84 2.86 -3.22
C VAL A 63 -7.77 2.93 -4.75
N LEU A 64 -6.57 2.86 -5.34
CA LEU A 64 -6.41 2.86 -6.80
C LEU A 64 -7.00 1.60 -7.46
N SER A 65 -6.91 0.45 -6.79
CA SER A 65 -7.50 -0.80 -7.27
C SER A 65 -9.02 -0.81 -7.22
N VAL A 66 -9.63 -0.07 -6.27
CA VAL A 66 -11.08 0.06 -6.12
C VAL A 66 -11.64 1.26 -6.91
N GLY A 67 -10.85 2.32 -7.13
CA GLY A 67 -11.30 3.65 -7.55
C GLY A 67 -11.03 4.08 -9.00
N VAL A 68 -10.36 3.29 -9.84
CA VAL A 68 -10.24 3.58 -11.29
C VAL A 68 -11.24 2.74 -12.10
N GLY A 69 -12.42 2.49 -11.52
CA GLY A 69 -13.62 2.13 -12.26
C GLY A 69 -14.15 3.37 -12.97
N LYS A 70 -13.47 3.79 -14.05
CA LYS A 70 -14.00 4.77 -14.99
C LYS A 70 -15.37 4.26 -15.44
N LYS A 71 -16.40 4.95 -14.94
CA LYS A 71 -17.69 5.21 -15.55
C LYS A 71 -17.54 5.27 -17.08
N GLY A 72 -17.60 4.12 -17.73
CA GLY A 72 -17.81 3.98 -19.17
C GLY A 72 -19.31 4.03 -19.41
N GLY A 73 -19.86 5.24 -19.44
CA GLY A 73 -21.21 5.47 -19.89
C GLY A 73 -21.34 5.29 -21.40
N GLY A 74 -22.53 4.85 -21.83
CA GLY A 74 -23.05 5.08 -23.17
C GLY A 74 -23.29 3.79 -23.98
N GLY A 75 -24.55 3.39 -24.11
CA GLY A 75 -24.92 2.41 -25.12
C GLY A 75 -26.17 1.57 -24.88
N GLY A 76 -27.10 1.99 -24.02
CA GLY A 76 -28.48 1.51 -24.15
C GLY A 76 -29.10 2.10 -25.42
N LYS A 77 -29.26 1.31 -26.48
CA LYS A 77 -30.38 1.46 -27.42
C LYS A 77 -30.85 0.07 -27.88
N PRO A 78 -32.17 -0.19 -27.87
CA PRO A 78 -32.73 -1.53 -27.77
C PRO A 78 -32.86 -2.21 -29.13
N SER A 79 -32.87 -3.55 -29.08
CA SER A 79 -33.37 -4.42 -30.15
C SER A 79 -34.79 -4.02 -30.54
N GLY A 80 -34.94 -3.31 -31.67
CA GLY A 80 -36.21 -3.05 -32.34
C GLY A 80 -36.21 -3.79 -33.67
N GLY A 81 -37.15 -4.70 -33.84
CA GLY A 81 -37.24 -5.58 -35.00
C GLY A 81 -37.61 -4.87 -36.31
N LYS A 82 -37.24 -5.54 -37.40
CA LYS A 82 -37.95 -5.65 -38.67
C LYS A 82 -37.61 -7.00 -39.27
#